data_AF-A0AAX2BZH1-F1
#
_entry.id   AF-A0AAX2BZH1-F1
#
_cell.length_a   1.000
_cell.length_b   1.000
_cell.length_c   1.000
_cell.angle_alpha   90.00
_cell.angle_beta   90.00
_cell.angle_gamma   90.00
#
_symmetry.space_group_name_H-M   'P 1'
#
loop_
_entity.id
_entity.type
_entity.pdbx_description
1 polymer ?
#
loop_
_entity_poly.entity_id
_entity_poly.type
_entity_poly.pdbx_seq_one_letter_code
_entity_poly.pdbx_strand_id
1 'polypeptide(L)'
;MQTRILSAVLLAFSTAAFAGGAFTLQFDNPSEDGGFTQNQLLSAPYGFGCSGGNASPALSWKNPPAGTKSFVLTVYDKDAPIGLDRMHWVVADIPADVRRLPAGITAQ
;
A
#
# COMPACT_ATOMS: atom_id res chain seq x y z
N MET A 1 15.76 70.35 1.61
CA MET A 1 14.94 69.18 2.04
C MET A 1 15.38 67.98 1.22
N GLN A 2 16.05 66.99 1.81
CA GLN A 2 16.47 65.77 1.12
C GLN A 2 15.47 64.65 1.42
N THR A 3 14.74 64.22 0.40
CA THR A 3 13.78 63.11 0.49
C THR A 3 14.54 61.80 0.33
N ARG A 4 14.62 60.98 1.39
CA ARG A 4 15.20 59.63 1.32
C ARG A 4 14.07 58.63 1.04
N ILE A 5 14.12 57.99 -0.12
CA ILE A 5 13.21 56.90 -0.49
C ILE A 5 13.79 55.61 0.10
N LEU A 6 13.12 55.02 1.09
CA LEU A 6 13.43 53.68 1.60
C LEU A 6 12.84 52.65 0.64
N SER A 7 13.67 52.04 -0.20
CA SER A 7 13.29 50.86 -0.98
C SER A 7 13.24 49.65 -0.05
N ALA A 8 12.04 49.14 0.23
CA ALA A 8 11.84 47.85 0.87
C ALA A 8 12.00 46.74 -0.17
N VAL A 9 13.07 45.94 -0.05
CA VAL A 9 13.27 44.76 -0.87
C VAL A 9 12.44 43.61 -0.28
N LEU A 10 11.35 43.25 -0.96
CA LEU A 10 10.58 42.04 -0.65
C LEU A 10 11.34 40.83 -1.24
N LEU A 11 12.04 40.07 -0.39
CA LEU A 11 12.56 38.76 -0.80
C LEU A 11 11.42 37.74 -0.76
N ALA A 12 10.92 37.37 -1.94
CA ALA A 12 10.05 36.21 -2.09
C ALA A 12 10.89 34.93 -1.86
N PHE A 13 10.73 34.28 -0.70
CA PHE A 13 11.25 32.94 -0.49
C PHE A 13 10.37 31.95 -1.25
N SER A 14 10.82 31.53 -2.43
CA SER A 14 10.21 30.42 -3.16
C SER A 14 10.42 29.13 -2.36
N THR A 15 9.36 28.62 -1.72
CA THR A 15 9.39 27.27 -1.14
C THR A 15 9.51 26.27 -2.27
N ALA A 16 10.63 25.55 -2.34
CA ALA A 16 10.74 24.40 -3.22
C ALA A 16 9.72 23.34 -2.79
N ALA A 17 8.79 22.99 -3.68
CA ALA A 17 7.89 21.89 -3.45
C ALA A 17 8.68 20.58 -3.54
N PHE A 18 8.90 19.93 -2.40
CA PHE A 18 9.40 18.55 -2.39
C PHE A 18 8.25 17.64 -2.78
N ALA A 19 8.27 17.13 -4.01
CA ALA A 19 7.45 15.97 -4.34
C ALA A 19 7.91 14.82 -3.43
N GLY A 20 6.99 14.30 -2.60
CA GLY A 20 7.24 13.05 -1.89
C GLY A 20 7.64 11.97 -2.90
N GLY A 21 8.51 11.03 -2.49
CA GLY A 21 8.84 9.88 -3.32
C GLY A 21 7.58 9.13 -3.77
N ALA A 22 7.68 8.32 -4.83
CA ALA A 22 6.54 7.55 -5.31
C ALA A 22 5.92 6.71 -4.17
N PHE A 23 4.59 6.65 -4.14
CA PHE A 23 3.88 5.70 -3.28
C PHE A 23 4.21 4.29 -3.77
N THR A 24 4.76 3.46 -2.88
CA THR A 24 5.14 2.08 -3.21
C THR A 24 4.47 1.10 -2.26
N LEU A 25 4.14 -0.08 -2.79
CA LEU A 25 3.65 -1.25 -2.06
C LEU A 25 4.56 -2.42 -2.41
N GLN A 26 4.92 -3.23 -1.42
CA GLN A 26 5.75 -4.42 -1.60
C GLN A 26 5.30 -5.56 -0.68
N PHE A 27 5.55 -6.79 -1.13
CA PHE A 27 5.60 -7.96 -0.25
C PHE A 27 6.92 -7.95 0.51
N ASP A 28 6.87 -8.20 1.81
CA ASP A 28 8.11 -8.24 2.61
C ASP A 28 8.91 -9.53 2.36
N ASN A 29 8.22 -10.60 1.96
CA ASN A 29 8.78 -11.94 1.78
C ASN A 29 8.16 -12.64 0.55
N PRO A 30 8.40 -12.18 -0.68
CA PRO A 30 7.95 -12.88 -1.88
C PRO A 30 8.69 -14.23 -2.04
N SER A 31 8.11 -15.18 -2.80
CA SER A 31 8.83 -16.37 -3.24
C SER A 31 9.94 -16.00 -4.25
N GLU A 32 10.85 -16.94 -4.55
CA GLU A 32 11.99 -16.71 -5.45
C GLU A 32 11.57 -16.29 -6.87
N ASP A 33 10.40 -16.73 -7.32
CA ASP A 33 9.76 -16.36 -8.59
C ASP A 33 8.86 -15.11 -8.49
N GLY A 34 8.84 -14.43 -7.33
CA GLY A 34 8.08 -13.20 -7.11
C GLY A 34 6.60 -13.41 -6.74
N GLY A 35 6.19 -14.66 -6.50
CA GLY A 35 4.82 -15.04 -6.17
C GLY A 35 4.57 -15.31 -4.68
N PHE A 36 3.53 -16.12 -4.45
CA PHE A 36 3.09 -16.58 -3.15
C PHE A 36 3.65 -17.97 -2.83
N THR A 37 4.02 -18.21 -1.58
CA THR A 37 4.41 -19.55 -1.12
C THR A 37 3.18 -20.38 -0.76
N GLN A 38 3.39 -21.67 -0.49
CA GLN A 38 2.34 -22.59 -0.02
C GLN A 38 1.54 -22.03 1.18
N ASN A 39 2.17 -21.20 2.02
CA ASN A 39 1.50 -20.63 3.19
C ASN A 39 0.37 -19.64 2.82
N GLN A 40 0.48 -18.95 1.68
CA GLN A 40 -0.52 -18.00 1.20
C GLN A 40 -1.59 -18.63 0.31
N LEU A 41 -1.40 -19.88 -0.12
CA LEU A 41 -2.42 -20.59 -0.89
C LEU A 41 -3.59 -21.02 0.00
N LEU A 42 -4.78 -21.16 -0.59
CA LEU A 42 -5.99 -21.58 0.11
C LEU A 42 -5.79 -22.94 0.81
N SER A 43 -6.35 -23.08 2.01
CA SER A 43 -6.21 -24.30 2.80
C SER A 43 -7.29 -25.32 2.49
N ALA A 44 -7.00 -26.60 2.76
CA ALA A 44 -7.86 -27.73 2.44
C ALA A 44 -9.33 -27.61 2.92
N PRO A 45 -9.64 -27.04 4.10
CA PRO A 45 -11.02 -26.88 4.55
C PRO A 45 -11.91 -26.04 3.63
N TYR A 46 -11.33 -25.16 2.81
CA TYR A 46 -12.08 -24.31 1.86
C TYR A 46 -12.27 -24.97 0.48
N GLY A 47 -11.70 -26.16 0.26
CA GLY A 47 -11.88 -26.93 -0.98
C GLY A 47 -10.96 -26.51 -2.13
N PHE A 48 -11.48 -26.62 -3.36
CA PHE A 48 -10.76 -26.32 -4.63
C PHE A 48 -9.48 -27.13 -4.88
N GLY A 49 -9.27 -28.23 -4.15
CA GLY A 49 -8.07 -29.07 -4.28
C GLY A 49 -6.80 -28.41 -3.76
N CYS A 50 -6.91 -27.29 -3.03
CA CYS A 50 -5.77 -26.60 -2.44
C CYS A 50 -5.40 -27.19 -1.07
N SER A 51 -4.14 -27.06 -0.67
CA SER A 51 -3.60 -27.58 0.59
C SER A 51 -2.60 -26.61 1.23
N GLY A 52 -2.83 -25.30 1.02
CA GLY A 52 -2.00 -24.24 1.57
C GLY A 52 -2.31 -23.90 3.02
N GLY A 53 -1.64 -22.85 3.51
CA GLY A 53 -1.82 -22.33 4.88
C GLY A 53 -2.98 -21.35 5.05
N ASN A 54 -3.48 -20.79 3.95
CA ASN A 54 -4.49 -19.72 3.91
C ASN A 54 -4.13 -18.50 4.78
N ALA A 55 -2.84 -18.19 4.89
CA ALA A 55 -2.34 -17.08 5.69
C ALA A 55 -2.07 -15.86 4.79
N SER A 56 -2.46 -14.66 5.22
CA SER A 56 -2.14 -13.45 4.48
C SER A 56 -0.62 -13.22 4.37
N PRO A 57 -0.11 -12.60 3.30
CA PRO A 57 1.30 -12.20 3.21
C PRO A 57 1.58 -11.00 4.12
N ALA A 58 2.87 -10.81 4.47
CA ALA A 58 3.33 -9.55 5.04
C ALA A 58 3.54 -8.51 3.93
N LEU A 59 3.03 -7.31 4.15
CA LEU A 59 3.01 -6.22 3.17
C LEU A 59 3.47 -4.92 3.81
N SER A 60 4.23 -4.11 3.09
CA SER A 60 4.60 -2.76 3.53
C SER A 60 4.50 -1.74 2.41
N TRP A 61 4.25 -0.49 2.79
CA TRP A 61 4.16 0.64 1.85
C TRP A 61 4.86 1.89 2.37
N LYS A 62 5.32 2.72 1.43
CA LYS A 62 6.06 3.95 1.70
C LYS A 62 5.49 5.12 0.92
N ASN A 63 5.73 6.33 1.44
CA ASN A 63 5.37 7.60 0.83
C ASN A 63 3.89 7.73 0.42
N PRO A 64 2.93 7.49 1.33
CA PRO A 64 1.55 7.80 1.01
C PRO A 64 1.41 9.29 0.68
N PRO A 65 0.54 9.67 -0.27
CA PRO A 65 0.30 11.06 -0.61
C PRO A 65 -0.04 11.92 0.63
N ALA A 66 0.38 13.19 0.61
CA ALA A 66 0.05 14.11 1.70
C ALA A 66 -1.48 14.21 1.85
N GLY A 67 -1.96 14.09 3.09
CA GLY A 67 -3.39 14.14 3.39
C GLY A 67 -4.14 12.81 3.30
N THR A 68 -3.48 11.68 3.01
CA THR A 68 -4.07 10.34 3.13
C THR A 68 -4.81 10.17 4.46
N LYS A 69 -6.05 9.67 4.40
CA LYS A 69 -6.94 9.48 5.56
C LYS A 69 -7.05 8.03 6.01
N SER A 70 -6.94 7.10 5.07
CA SER A 70 -6.93 5.66 5.29
C SER A 70 -6.42 4.96 4.04
N PHE A 71 -6.22 3.64 4.14
CA PHE A 71 -5.93 2.77 3.01
C PHE A 71 -6.98 1.66 2.88
N VAL A 72 -7.13 1.17 1.65
CA VAL A 72 -7.82 -0.08 1.33
C VAL A 72 -6.83 -0.96 0.59
N LEU A 73 -6.75 -2.23 0.97
CA LEU A 73 -6.01 -3.26 0.26
C LEU A 73 -7.00 -4.24 -0.37
N THR A 74 -6.84 -4.48 -1.67
CA THR A 74 -7.52 -5.56 -2.38
C THR A 74 -6.50 -6.48 -3.02
N VAL A 75 -6.71 -7.80 -2.88
CA VAL A 75 -5.94 -8.83 -3.58
C VAL A 75 -6.93 -9.57 -4.48
N TYR A 76 -6.72 -9.47 -5.79
CA TYR A 76 -7.60 -10.06 -6.79
C TYR A 76 -6.82 -10.83 -7.85
N ASP A 77 -7.36 -11.97 -8.27
CA ASP A 77 -6.82 -12.84 -9.31
C ASP A 77 -7.60 -12.62 -10.60
N LYS A 78 -7.00 -11.87 -11.54
CA LYS A 78 -7.53 -11.61 -12.88
C LYS A 78 -7.40 -12.82 -13.82
N ASP A 79 -6.57 -13.79 -13.47
CA ASP A 79 -6.27 -14.97 -14.28
C ASP A 79 -7.17 -16.16 -13.90
N ALA A 80 -8.13 -15.93 -12.98
CA ALA A 80 -9.09 -16.93 -12.57
C ALA A 80 -9.95 -17.43 -13.76
N PRO A 81 -9.96 -18.74 -14.05
CA PRO A 81 -10.51 -19.29 -15.30
C PRO A 81 -12.05 -19.29 -15.40
N ILE A 82 -12.75 -18.70 -14.43
CA ILE A 82 -14.21 -18.76 -14.28
C ILE A 82 -14.94 -17.45 -14.63
N GLY A 83 -14.26 -16.48 -15.25
CA GLY A 83 -14.89 -15.25 -15.77
C GLY A 83 -15.49 -14.33 -14.68
N LEU A 84 -15.26 -14.67 -13.42
CA LEU A 84 -15.53 -13.84 -12.25
C LEU A 84 -14.16 -13.66 -11.61
N ASP A 85 -13.59 -12.47 -11.75
CA ASP A 85 -12.37 -12.07 -11.05
C ASP A 85 -12.44 -12.55 -9.58
N ARG A 86 -11.43 -13.29 -9.11
CA ARG A 86 -11.48 -13.82 -7.75
C ARG A 86 -10.88 -12.82 -6.78
N MET A 87 -11.74 -12.25 -5.94
CA MET A 87 -11.32 -11.48 -4.77
C MET A 87 -10.82 -12.44 -3.70
N HIS A 88 -9.52 -12.39 -3.43
CA HIS A 88 -8.86 -13.20 -2.40
C HIS A 88 -8.85 -12.52 -1.04
N TRP A 89 -8.72 -11.19 -1.00
CA TRP A 89 -8.65 -10.45 0.26
C TRP A 89 -9.06 -8.99 0.09
N VAL A 90 -9.82 -8.47 1.05
CA VAL A 90 -10.16 -7.05 1.16
C VAL A 90 -9.96 -6.61 2.60
N VAL A 91 -9.16 -5.57 2.79
CA VAL A 91 -8.96 -4.91 4.10
C VAL A 91 -9.23 -3.43 3.91
N ALA A 92 -10.25 -2.92 4.62
CA ALA A 92 -10.66 -1.52 4.55
C ALA A 92 -10.34 -0.79 5.85
N ASP A 93 -10.46 0.54 5.80
CA ASP A 93 -10.28 1.43 6.95
C ASP A 93 -8.94 1.27 7.69
N ILE A 94 -7.88 0.91 6.95
CA ILE A 94 -6.52 0.86 7.50
C ILE A 94 -6.11 2.31 7.85
N PRO A 95 -5.74 2.61 9.11
CA PRO A 95 -5.40 3.97 9.52
C PRO A 95 -4.25 4.60 8.71
N ALA A 96 -4.31 5.93 8.53
CA ALA A 96 -3.36 6.69 7.70
C ALA A 96 -1.90 6.64 8.16
N ASP A 97 -1.62 6.23 9.38
CA ASP A 97 -0.28 6.10 9.98
C ASP A 97 0.29 4.68 9.87
N VAL A 98 -0.55 3.67 9.57
CA VAL A 98 -0.09 2.30 9.32
C VAL A 98 0.72 2.23 8.03
N ARG A 99 1.86 1.55 8.08
CA ARG A 99 2.77 1.36 6.92
C ARG A 99 3.03 -0.11 6.59
N ARG A 100 2.42 -1.02 7.35
CA ARG A 100 2.69 -2.45 7.27
C ARG A 100 1.49 -3.25 7.76
N LEU A 101 1.21 -4.36 7.08
CA LEU A 101 0.39 -5.45 7.57
C LEU A 101 1.27 -6.68 7.82
N PRO A 102 1.25 -7.28 9.02
CA PRO A 102 1.95 -8.53 9.26
C PRO A 102 1.34 -9.69 8.45
N ALA A 103 2.10 -10.78 8.31
CA ALA A 103 1.58 -12.02 7.77
C ALA A 103 0.54 -12.66 8.70
N GLY A 104 -0.35 -13.46 8.14
CA GLY A 104 -1.29 -14.28 8.90
C GLY A 104 -2.45 -13.51 9.54
N ILE A 105 -2.81 -12.34 9.01
CA ILE A 105 -4.06 -11.68 9.37
C ILE A 105 -5.20 -12.52 8.81
N THR A 106 -6.04 -13.03 9.69
CA THR A 106 -7.28 -13.70 9.34
C THR A 106 -8.42 -12.69 9.30
N ALA A 107 -9.43 -12.91 8.46
CA ALA A 107 -10.68 -12.18 8.58
C ALA A 107 -11.28 -12.42 9.98
N GLN A 108 -11.84 -11.38 10.59
CA GLN A 108 -12.66 -11.51 11.81
C GLN A 108 -14.04 -12.07 11.46
#